data_AF-A0A232LXU5-F1
#
_entry.id   AF-A0A232LXU5-F1
#
_cell.length_a   1.000
_cell.length_b   1.000
_cell.length_c   1.000
_cell.angle_alpha   90.00
_cell.angle_beta   90.00
_cell.angle_gamma   90.00
#
_symmetry.space_group_name_H-M   'P 1'
#
loop_
_entity.id
_entity.type
_entity.pdbx_description
1 polymer ?
#
loop_
_entity_poly.entity_id
_entity_poly.type
_entity_poly.pdbx_seq_one_letter_code
_entity_poly.pdbx_strand_id
1 'polypeptide(L)'
;MVQSSSRNEQPMLKRLCLQRDDYRCIVTGTIDPAAERAYPDVVFDENRMGPTNASHIIPFALGRYQNAAQEQNICHIWTTLFALFPALHDVISADTINEPKNVMTLLEVLNTQFGKLNFALEPTDQANTYEIILYRGFTALFYPLQMYTENDR
;
A
#
# COMPACT_ATOMS: atom_id res chain seq x y z
N MET A 1 -17.02 18.85 -9.17
CA MET A 1 -16.42 19.12 -7.85
C MET A 1 -15.85 17.80 -7.38
N VAL A 2 -14.54 17.75 -7.15
CA VAL A 2 -13.91 16.65 -6.42
C VAL A 2 -14.43 16.72 -4.98
N GLN A 3 -14.49 15.62 -4.24
CA GLN A 3 -14.76 15.60 -2.81
C GLN A 3 -13.46 15.36 -2.03
N SER A 4 -13.18 16.21 -1.04
CA SER A 4 -11.96 16.07 -0.24
C SER A 4 -12.02 14.82 0.63
N SER A 5 -10.98 14.00 0.55
CA SER A 5 -10.87 12.73 1.27
C SER A 5 -10.62 12.91 2.76
N SER A 6 -11.24 12.06 3.58
CA SER A 6 -11.17 12.12 5.05
C SER A 6 -10.20 11.11 5.64
N ARG A 7 -9.61 11.45 6.80
CA ARG A 7 -8.81 10.50 7.60
C ARG A 7 -9.67 9.60 8.49
N ASN A 8 -10.94 9.96 8.71
CA ASN A 8 -11.82 9.21 9.60
C ASN A 8 -12.13 7.80 9.07
N GLU A 9 -11.97 7.58 7.77
CA GLU A 9 -12.19 6.31 7.08
C GLU A 9 -10.98 5.37 7.18
N GLN A 10 -9.80 5.86 7.59
CA GLN A 10 -8.55 5.08 7.59
C GLN A 10 -8.61 3.80 8.44
N PRO A 11 -9.23 3.77 9.63
CA PRO A 11 -9.36 2.52 10.39
C PRO A 11 -10.18 1.46 9.65
N MET A 12 -11.28 1.87 9.00
CA MET A 12 -12.11 0.98 8.19
C MET A 12 -11.37 0.50 6.95
N LEU A 13 -10.67 1.41 6.26
CA LEU A 13 -9.83 1.11 5.10
C LEU A 13 -8.73 0.10 5.44
N LYS A 14 -8.03 0.29 6.57
CA LYS A 14 -7.03 -0.67 7.06
C LYS A 14 -7.64 -2.05 7.27
N ARG A 15 -8.82 -2.12 7.91
CA ARG A 15 -9.52 -3.40 8.13
C ARG A 15 -9.86 -4.10 6.81
N LEU A 16 -10.38 -3.37 5.82
CA LEU A 16 -10.69 -3.92 4.50
C LEU A 16 -9.44 -4.44 3.77
N CYS A 17 -8.32 -3.71 3.84
CA CYS A 17 -7.07 -4.14 3.24
C CYS A 17 -6.51 -5.39 3.91
N LEU A 18 -6.55 -5.45 5.26
CA LEU A 18 -6.14 -6.65 6.00
C LEU A 18 -6.98 -7.86 5.59
N GLN A 19 -8.30 -7.73 5.49
CA GLN A 19 -9.16 -8.84 5.05
C GLN A 19 -8.87 -9.29 3.62
N ARG A 20 -8.61 -8.36 2.70
CA ARG A 20 -8.23 -8.66 1.31
C ARG A 20 -6.90 -9.42 1.25
N ASP A 21 -5.93 -9.01 2.06
CA ASP A 21 -4.54 -9.49 2.03
C ASP A 21 -4.31 -10.68 2.99
N ASP A 22 -5.37 -11.34 3.48
CA ASP A 22 -5.32 -12.40 4.50
C ASP A 22 -4.45 -12.02 5.72
N TYR A 23 -4.59 -10.77 6.16
CA TYR A 23 -3.87 -10.19 7.29
C TYR A 23 -2.34 -10.26 7.14
N ARG A 24 -1.82 -10.21 5.90
CA ARG A 24 -0.37 -10.31 5.64
C ARG A 24 0.16 -9.06 4.98
N CYS A 25 1.43 -8.78 5.25
CA CYS A 25 2.20 -7.90 4.40
C CYS A 25 2.31 -8.52 3.01
N ILE A 26 1.89 -7.79 1.97
CA ILE A 26 1.89 -8.30 0.59
C ILE A 26 3.30 -8.54 0.02
N VAL A 27 4.33 -7.98 0.65
CA VAL A 27 5.74 -8.10 0.21
C VAL A 27 6.46 -9.25 0.91
N THR A 28 6.25 -9.44 2.22
CA THR A 28 7.03 -10.40 3.03
C THR A 28 6.21 -11.58 3.54
N GLY A 29 4.88 -11.53 3.44
CA GLY A 29 3.99 -12.51 4.07
C GLY A 29 3.92 -12.43 5.60
N THR A 30 4.58 -11.44 6.22
CA THR A 30 4.53 -11.20 7.67
C THR A 30 3.09 -10.99 8.12
N ILE A 31 2.69 -11.68 9.18
CA ILE A 31 1.31 -11.74 9.67
C ILE A 31 1.04 -10.57 10.60
N ASP A 32 -0.02 -9.81 10.32
CA ASP A 32 -0.47 -8.74 11.20
C ASP A 32 -1.08 -9.33 12.48
N PRO A 33 -0.79 -8.78 13.66
CA PRO A 33 -1.37 -9.24 14.93
C PRO A 33 -2.90 -9.29 14.97
N ALA A 34 -3.60 -8.51 14.13
CA ALA A 34 -5.05 -8.59 14.03
C ALA A 34 -5.56 -9.96 13.52
N ALA A 35 -4.69 -10.78 12.92
CA ALA A 35 -5.03 -12.13 12.47
C ALA A 35 -5.47 -13.05 13.62
N GLU A 36 -4.88 -12.90 14.82
CA GLU A 36 -5.23 -13.71 16.00
C GLU A 36 -6.71 -13.57 16.38
N ARG A 37 -7.26 -12.36 16.23
CA ARG A 37 -8.68 -12.11 16.48
C ARG A 37 -9.56 -12.63 15.36
N ALA A 38 -9.07 -12.61 14.12
CA ALA A 38 -9.82 -13.10 12.96
C ALA A 38 -9.88 -14.63 12.91
N TYR A 39 -8.82 -15.29 13.40
CA TYR A 39 -8.63 -16.73 13.35
C TYR A 39 -8.26 -17.28 14.74
N PRO A 40 -9.21 -17.29 15.70
CA PRO A 40 -8.92 -17.65 17.10
C PRO A 40 -8.47 -19.11 17.29
N ASP A 41 -8.77 -19.98 16.32
CA ASP A 41 -8.41 -21.41 16.35
C ASP A 41 -7.04 -21.70 15.69
N VAL A 42 -6.37 -20.68 15.14
CA VAL A 42 -5.07 -20.82 14.48
C VAL A 42 -3.97 -20.33 15.40
N VAL A 43 -2.97 -21.18 15.64
CA VAL A 43 -1.74 -20.79 16.35
C VAL A 43 -0.75 -20.25 15.34
N PHE A 44 -0.44 -18.95 15.43
CA PHE A 44 0.55 -18.31 14.58
C PHE A 44 1.95 -18.42 15.18
N ASP A 45 2.96 -18.55 14.31
CA ASP A 45 4.36 -18.43 14.72
C ASP A 45 4.69 -16.96 14.99
N GLU A 46 4.95 -16.62 16.25
CA GLU A 46 5.28 -15.26 16.70
C GLU A 46 6.46 -14.66 15.92
N ASN A 47 7.41 -15.47 15.44
CA ASN A 47 8.56 -15.00 14.67
C ASN A 47 8.17 -14.52 13.25
N ARG A 48 6.97 -14.88 12.79
CA ARG A 48 6.41 -14.49 11.49
C ARG A 48 5.38 -13.38 11.62
N MET A 49 5.18 -12.84 12.82
CA MET A 49 4.22 -11.78 13.09
C MET A 49 4.91 -10.40 13.16
N GLY A 50 4.19 -9.35 12.78
CA GLY A 50 4.70 -7.98 12.85
C GLY A 50 3.66 -6.93 12.47
N PRO A 51 3.78 -5.70 13.00
CA PRO A 51 2.80 -4.65 12.77
C PRO A 51 2.77 -4.22 11.30
N THR A 52 1.58 -4.16 10.70
CA THR A 52 1.40 -3.68 9.32
C THR A 52 0.66 -2.34 9.26
N ASN A 53 0.80 -1.66 8.13
CA ASN A 53 0.17 -0.39 7.79
C ASN A 53 -0.62 -0.51 6.49
N ALA A 54 -1.67 0.30 6.39
CA ALA A 54 -2.40 0.55 5.16
C ALA A 54 -1.67 1.66 4.38
N SER A 55 -0.87 1.27 3.40
CA SER A 55 0.05 2.13 2.66
C SER A 55 -0.54 2.52 1.31
N HIS A 56 -0.81 3.81 1.10
CA HIS A 56 -1.27 4.31 -0.20
C HIS A 56 -0.19 4.19 -1.28
N ILE A 57 -0.56 3.72 -2.47
CA ILE A 57 0.28 3.65 -3.68
C ILE A 57 0.42 5.07 -4.25
N ILE A 58 -0.69 5.68 -4.65
CA ILE A 58 -0.78 7.10 -4.96
C ILE A 58 -1.04 7.86 -3.64
N PRO A 59 -0.20 8.84 -3.27
CA PRO A 59 -0.28 9.47 -1.95
C PRO A 59 -1.65 10.04 -1.61
N PHE A 60 -2.14 9.76 -0.39
CA PHE A 60 -3.41 10.29 0.14
C PHE A 60 -3.55 11.82 0.03
N ALA A 61 -2.43 12.55 0.09
CA ALA A 61 -2.41 14.00 -0.06
C ALA A 61 -2.99 14.48 -1.42
N LEU A 62 -2.98 13.64 -2.45
CA LEU A 62 -3.53 13.96 -3.77
C LEU A 62 -5.06 13.84 -3.85
N GLY A 63 -5.74 13.35 -2.82
CA GLY A 63 -7.22 13.40 -2.75
C GLY A 63 -7.74 14.33 -1.65
N ARG A 64 -6.87 15.09 -0.98
CA ARG A 64 -7.23 15.91 0.18
C ARG A 64 -6.77 17.36 0.02
N TYR A 65 -7.72 18.28 0.11
CA TYR A 65 -7.49 19.73 0.08
C TYR A 65 -8.35 20.43 1.13
N GLN A 66 -7.90 21.61 1.55
CA GLN A 66 -8.55 22.42 2.59
C GLN A 66 -9.03 23.78 2.07
N ASN A 67 -8.59 24.18 0.87
CA ASN A 67 -8.95 25.43 0.23
C ASN A 67 -8.83 25.33 -1.30
N ALA A 68 -9.38 26.30 -2.02
CA ALA A 68 -9.43 26.31 -3.48
C ALA A 68 -8.04 26.33 -4.15
N ALA A 69 -7.05 26.97 -3.54
CA ALA A 69 -5.69 26.98 -4.09
C ALA A 69 -5.03 25.60 -4.03
N GLN A 70 -5.22 24.87 -2.92
CA GLN A 70 -4.78 23.47 -2.80
C GLN A 70 -5.53 22.56 -3.77
N GLU A 71 -6.85 22.74 -3.88
CA GLU A 71 -7.69 22.00 -4.84
C GLU A 71 -7.16 22.18 -6.27
N GLN A 72 -6.89 23.42 -6.69
CA GLN A 72 -6.36 23.71 -8.03
C GLN A 72 -4.99 23.07 -8.27
N ASN A 73 -4.09 23.12 -7.29
CA ASN A 73 -2.79 22.47 -7.39
C ASN A 73 -2.91 20.95 -7.54
N ILE A 74 -3.79 20.32 -6.74
CA ILE A 74 -4.06 18.88 -6.84
C ILE A 74 -4.66 18.53 -8.20
N CYS A 75 -5.60 19.33 -8.72
CA CYS A 75 -6.14 19.17 -10.06
C CYS A 75 -5.04 19.21 -11.13
N HIS A 76 -4.09 20.14 -11.06
CA HIS A 76 -2.96 20.17 -12.00
C HIS A 76 -2.07 18.93 -11.91
N ILE A 77 -1.83 18.41 -10.69
CA ILE A 77 -1.07 17.17 -10.50
C ILE A 77 -1.81 15.99 -11.17
N TRP A 78 -3.11 15.85 -10.94
CA TRP A 78 -3.91 14.80 -11.58
C TRP A 78 -3.96 14.92 -13.11
N THR A 79 -4.15 16.14 -13.64
CA THR A 79 -4.07 16.39 -15.08
C THR A 79 -2.73 15.96 -15.65
N THR A 80 -1.64 16.24 -14.93
CA THR A 80 -0.29 15.83 -15.35
C THR A 80 -0.13 14.31 -15.29
N LEU A 81 -0.61 13.66 -14.22
CA LEU A 81 -0.58 12.20 -14.07
C LEU A 81 -1.34 11.52 -15.21
N PHE A 82 -2.54 11.98 -15.57
CA PHE A 82 -3.32 11.39 -16.67
C PHE A 82 -2.72 11.67 -18.04
N ALA A 83 -2.06 12.82 -18.23
CA ALA A 83 -1.36 13.11 -19.48
C ALA A 83 -0.14 12.19 -19.69
N LEU A 84 0.61 11.92 -18.62
CA LEU A 84 1.81 11.07 -18.67
C LEU A 84 1.48 9.57 -18.59
N PHE A 85 0.41 9.21 -17.90
CA PHE A 85 -0.02 7.83 -17.66
C PHE A 85 -1.53 7.69 -17.95
N PRO A 86 -1.93 7.68 -19.24
CA PRO A 86 -3.36 7.66 -19.61
C PRO A 86 -4.12 6.46 -19.04
N ALA A 87 -3.44 5.32 -18.85
CA ALA A 87 -4.02 4.11 -18.27
C ALA A 87 -4.55 4.31 -16.82
N LEU A 88 -4.14 5.36 -16.12
CA LEU A 88 -4.64 5.65 -14.76
C LEU A 88 -6.09 6.16 -14.75
N HIS A 89 -6.59 6.69 -15.87
CA HIS A 89 -7.88 7.39 -15.92
C HIS A 89 -9.05 6.50 -15.45
N ASP A 90 -9.01 5.21 -15.79
CA ASP A 90 -10.05 4.25 -15.42
C ASP A 90 -9.73 3.47 -14.14
N VAL A 91 -8.55 3.71 -13.56
CA VAL A 91 -8.05 2.99 -12.39
C VAL A 91 -8.28 3.80 -11.12
N ILE A 92 -7.95 5.09 -11.13
CA ILE A 92 -7.94 5.92 -9.92
C ILE A 92 -8.12 7.40 -10.23
N SER A 93 -8.71 8.12 -9.28
CA SER A 93 -8.94 9.55 -9.29
C SER A 93 -8.76 10.15 -7.90
N ALA A 94 -8.82 11.48 -7.79
CA ALA A 94 -8.79 12.18 -6.52
C ALA A 94 -9.89 11.70 -5.54
N ASP A 95 -11.08 11.40 -6.06
CA ASP A 95 -12.24 10.95 -5.27
C ASP A 95 -12.10 9.51 -4.76
N THR A 96 -11.28 8.70 -5.44
CA THR A 96 -11.11 7.26 -5.14
C THR A 96 -9.78 6.97 -4.43
N ILE A 97 -9.08 8.00 -3.94
CA ILE A 97 -7.75 7.86 -3.29
C ILE A 97 -7.79 6.93 -2.07
N ASN A 98 -8.93 6.86 -1.39
CA ASN A 98 -9.17 6.09 -0.16
C ASN A 98 -9.75 4.69 -0.44
N GLU A 99 -9.73 4.22 -1.68
CA GLU A 99 -10.23 2.87 -2.00
C GLU A 99 -9.14 1.81 -1.81
N PRO A 100 -9.50 0.57 -1.41
CA PRO A 100 -8.53 -0.50 -1.20
C PRO A 100 -7.58 -0.76 -2.38
N LYS A 101 -8.03 -0.57 -3.64
CA LYS A 101 -7.14 -0.74 -4.82
C LYS A 101 -5.93 0.19 -4.85
N ASN A 102 -5.98 1.33 -4.14
CA ASN A 102 -4.86 2.25 -3.99
C ASN A 102 -4.05 1.99 -2.71
N VAL A 103 -4.33 0.92 -1.96
CA VAL A 103 -3.75 0.69 -0.64
C VAL A 103 -3.21 -0.72 -0.54
N MET A 104 -2.00 -0.82 -0.01
CA MET A 104 -1.28 -2.07 0.24
C MET A 104 -1.16 -2.31 1.74
N THR A 105 -1.25 -3.56 2.16
CA THR A 105 -0.85 -3.94 3.52
C THR A 105 0.67 -4.14 3.54
N LEU A 106 1.40 -3.23 4.18
CA LEU A 106 2.86 -3.31 4.28
C LEU A 106 3.31 -3.42 5.73
N LEU A 107 4.32 -4.25 5.99
CA LEU A 107 5.05 -4.24 7.25
C LEU A 107 5.55 -2.82 7.55
N GLU A 108 5.49 -2.39 8.81
CA GLU A 108 5.76 -1.01 9.21
C GLU A 108 7.08 -0.43 8.66
N VAL A 109 8.13 -1.24 8.68
CA VAL A 109 9.45 -0.84 8.15
C VAL A 109 9.43 -0.65 6.64
N LEU A 110 8.70 -1.50 5.90
CA LEU A 110 8.55 -1.37 4.45
C LEU A 110 7.65 -0.22 4.07
N ASN A 111 6.58 0.06 4.83
CA ASN A 111 5.76 1.26 4.63
C ASN A 111 6.63 2.53 4.67
N THR A 112 7.59 2.59 5.61
CA THR A 112 8.52 3.72 5.70
C THR A 112 9.45 3.82 4.49
N GLN A 113 9.98 2.69 4.01
CA GLN A 113 10.85 2.69 2.82
C GLN A 113 10.07 3.02 1.54
N PHE A 114 8.84 2.53 1.42
CA PHE A 114 7.96 2.78 0.28
C PHE A 114 7.58 4.26 0.20
N GLY A 115 7.19 4.87 1.33
CA GLY A 115 6.88 6.31 1.39
C GLY A 115 8.07 7.23 1.08
N LYS A 116 9.31 6.73 1.20
CA LYS A 116 10.54 7.42 0.79
C LYS A 116 10.93 7.17 -0.67
N LEU A 117 10.16 6.37 -1.40
CA LEU A 117 10.47 5.92 -2.75
C LEU A 117 11.82 5.17 -2.83
N ASN A 118 12.18 4.45 -1.77
CA ASN A 118 13.40 3.65 -1.73
C ASN A 118 13.24 2.28 -2.41
N PHE A 119 12.00 1.86 -2.70
CA PHE A 119 11.71 0.71 -3.56
C PHE A 119 10.37 0.89 -4.26
N ALA A 120 10.14 0.10 -5.32
CA ALA A 120 8.88 0.01 -6.05
C ALA A 120 8.56 -1.45 -6.41
N LEU A 121 7.36 -1.66 -6.94
CA LEU A 121 6.89 -2.94 -7.45
C LEU A 121 6.72 -2.81 -8.98
N GLU A 122 7.45 -3.59 -9.74
CA GLU A 122 7.39 -3.63 -11.21
C GLU A 122 6.54 -4.83 -11.66
N PRO A 123 5.49 -4.64 -12.46
CA PRO A 123 4.66 -5.74 -12.93
C PRO A 123 5.47 -6.70 -13.82
N THR A 124 5.18 -7.99 -13.70
CA THR A 124 5.74 -9.04 -14.58
C THR A 124 4.72 -9.47 -15.63
N ASP A 125 5.11 -10.42 -16.49
CA ASP A 125 4.19 -11.07 -17.45
C ASP A 125 3.12 -11.94 -16.75
N GLN A 126 3.32 -12.28 -15.48
CA GLN A 126 2.36 -13.04 -14.69
C GLN A 126 1.41 -12.11 -13.93
N ALA A 127 0.11 -12.36 -14.09
CA ALA A 127 -0.92 -11.57 -13.42
C ALA A 127 -0.75 -11.61 -11.90
N ASN A 128 -0.81 -10.43 -11.28
CA ASN A 128 -0.63 -10.23 -9.83
C ASN A 128 0.75 -10.62 -9.29
N THR A 129 1.76 -10.68 -10.17
CA THR A 129 3.14 -10.94 -9.78
C THR A 129 4.00 -9.74 -10.14
N TYR A 130 4.81 -9.31 -9.16
CA TYR A 130 5.62 -8.10 -9.25
C TYR A 130 7.05 -8.38 -8.80
N GLU A 131 8.02 -7.76 -9.46
CA GLU A 131 9.40 -7.69 -9.02
C GLU A 131 9.62 -6.52 -8.08
N ILE A 132 10.46 -6.71 -7.06
CA ILE A 132 10.82 -5.65 -6.12
C ILE A 132 12.03 -4.92 -6.69
N ILE A 133 11.84 -3.65 -7.05
CA ILE A 133 12.93 -2.78 -7.52
C ILE A 133 13.44 -1.96 -6.35
N LEU A 134 14.71 -2.12 -6.02
CA LEU A 134 15.36 -1.37 -4.93
C LEU A 134 16.10 -0.15 -5.50
N TYR A 135 15.87 1.02 -4.91
CA TYR A 135 16.57 2.25 -5.26
C TYR A 135 17.66 2.61 -4.25
N ARG A 136 18.54 3.53 -4.66
CA ARG A 136 19.59 4.05 -3.78
C ARG A 136 18.96 4.71 -2.55
N GLY A 137 19.26 4.15 -1.38
CA GLY A 137 18.69 4.61 -0.10
C GLY A 137 17.88 3.54 0.64
N PHE A 138 17.61 2.40 0.00
CA PHE A 138 17.02 1.25 0.69
C PHE A 138 17.99 0.69 1.74
N THR A 139 17.53 0.60 2.99
CA THR A 139 18.38 0.14 4.10
C THR A 139 18.59 -1.38 4.03
N ALA A 140 19.84 -1.81 3.96
CA ALA A 140 20.24 -3.22 3.85
C ALA A 140 19.87 -4.11 5.06
N LEU A 141 19.48 -3.53 6.20
CA LEU A 141 19.00 -4.31 7.35
C LEU A 141 17.71 -5.10 7.05
N PHE A 142 17.05 -4.83 5.92
CA PHE A 142 15.83 -5.51 5.48
C PHE A 142 16.06 -6.66 4.48
N TYR A 143 17.30 -6.93 4.04
CA TYR A 143 17.62 -8.09 3.19
C TYR A 143 17.22 -9.46 3.78
N PRO A 144 17.23 -9.70 5.12
CA PRO A 144 16.79 -10.99 5.66
C PRO A 144 15.30 -11.27 5.49
N LEU A 145 14.48 -10.27 5.15
CA LEU A 145 13.03 -10.45 4.89
C LEU A 145 12.74 -11.03 3.50
N GLN A 146 13.77 -11.25 2.67
CA GLN A 146 13.64 -11.73 1.29
C GLN A 146 13.83 -13.25 1.13
N MET A 147 13.83 -14.03 2.21
CA MET A 147 14.19 -15.46 2.19
C MET A 147 13.04 -16.42 2.57
N TYR A 148 11.80 -16.15 2.18
CA TYR A 148 10.74 -17.18 2.21
C TYR A 148 9.85 -17.10 0.97
N THR A 149 10.44 -17.13 -0.22
CA THR A 149 9.74 -17.60 -1.41
C THR A 149 9.75 -19.13 -1.40
N GLU A 150 8.56 -19.70 -1.20
CA GLU A 150 8.09 -21.03 -1.62
C GLU A 150 9.14 -22.17 -1.64
N ASN A 151 9.26 -22.89 -0.53
CA ASN A 151 9.65 -24.31 -0.58
C ASN A 151 8.99 -25.21 0.48
N ASP A 152 7.91 -24.75 1.12
CA ASP A 152 7.11 -25.57 2.06
C ASP A 152 5.62 -25.54 1.67
N ARG A 153 5.30 -26.18 0.55
CA ARG A 153 3.95 -26.68 0.27
C ARG A 153 3.99 -28.20 0.18
#